data_AF-A0A3P9KMG9-F1
#
_entry.id   AF-A0A3P9KMG9-F1
#
_cell.length_a   1.000
_cell.length_b   1.000
_cell.length_c   1.000
_cell.angle_alpha   90.00
_cell.angle_beta   90.00
_cell.angle_gamma   90.00
#
_symmetry.space_group_name_H-M   'P 1'
#
loop_
_entity.id
_entity.type
_entity.pdbx_description
1 polymer ?
#
loop_
_entity_poly.entity_id
_entity_poly.type
_entity_poly.pdbx_seq_one_letter_code
_entity_poly.pdbx_strand_id
1 'polypeptide(L)'
;ASNDVNKVIEINPYLLGTMSGSAADCQYWERLLAKECRLFRLRNNHRISVAAASKLLCNMMLGYRGMGLSVGSMICGWDKEGPGLYYVDDNGTRLSGRMFSTGCGNSYAYGVVDSGYKEDMTVEEAYELDCRGIAHATHRDAYSGGSVNMYRMREDGWIKVCKEDVSELIHRYREGMF
;
A
#
# COMPACT_ATOMS: atom_id res chain seq x y z
N ALA A 1 -0.13 11.51 -17.00
CA ALA A 1 0.47 10.72 -15.91
C ALA A 1 1.30 9.60 -16.53
N SER A 2 2.41 9.18 -15.89
CA SER A 2 3.23 8.07 -16.40
C SER A 2 2.58 6.72 -16.03
N ASN A 3 2.64 5.74 -16.94
CA ASN A 3 2.14 4.39 -16.72
C ASN A 3 3.11 3.51 -15.92
N ASP A 4 4.32 4.01 -15.64
CA ASP A 4 5.40 3.25 -14.99
C ASP A 4 5.85 3.89 -13.66
N VAL A 5 4.89 4.35 -12.85
CA VAL A 5 5.18 4.87 -11.51
C VAL A 5 5.08 3.72 -10.51
N ASN A 6 6.16 3.47 -9.77
CA ASN A 6 6.10 2.59 -8.61
C ASN A 6 5.34 3.28 -7.46
N LYS A 7 4.12 2.83 -7.19
CA LYS A 7 3.28 3.36 -6.11
C LYS A 7 3.51 2.68 -4.75
N VAL A 8 4.52 1.81 -4.64
CA VAL A 8 4.95 1.20 -3.38
C VAL A 8 6.34 1.73 -3.04
N ILE A 9 6.49 2.32 -1.87
CA ILE A 9 7.76 2.83 -1.35
C ILE A 9 8.32 1.82 -0.35
N GLU A 10 9.53 1.37 -0.66
CA GLU A 10 10.30 0.45 0.17
C GLU A 10 10.98 1.21 1.31
N ILE A 11 10.23 1.53 2.37
CA ILE A 11 10.71 2.33 3.52
C ILE A 11 11.94 1.66 4.15
N ASN A 12 11.86 0.35 4.38
CA ASN A 12 12.98 -0.52 4.75
C ASN A 12 12.60 -1.99 4.46
N PRO A 13 13.48 -3.00 4.66
CA PRO A 13 13.16 -4.39 4.33
C PRO A 13 11.96 -5.02 5.06
N TYR A 14 11.40 -4.38 6.08
CA TYR A 14 10.29 -4.88 6.92
C TYR A 14 9.10 -3.91 6.98
N LEU A 15 9.12 -2.84 6.17
CA LEU A 15 8.10 -1.81 6.16
C LEU A 15 7.93 -1.25 4.74
N LEU A 16 6.70 -1.33 4.24
CA LEU A 16 6.26 -0.76 2.98
C LEU A 16 5.30 0.40 3.24
N GLY A 17 5.33 1.38 2.36
CA GLY A 17 4.33 2.44 2.27
C GLY A 17 3.71 2.47 0.87
N THR A 18 2.46 2.93 0.76
CA THR A 18 1.76 3.04 -0.53
C THR A 18 1.44 4.48 -0.85
N MET A 19 1.55 4.86 -2.12
CA MET A 19 1.33 6.23 -2.57
C MET A 19 -0.05 6.41 -3.23
N SER A 20 -0.90 7.23 -2.62
CA SER A 20 -2.09 7.81 -3.26
C SER A 20 -2.25 9.29 -2.90
N GLY A 21 -2.76 10.10 -3.83
CA GLY A 21 -2.75 11.55 -3.72
C GLY A 21 -1.62 12.17 -4.56
N SER A 22 -1.00 13.23 -4.05
CA SER A 22 0.12 13.91 -4.70
C SER A 22 1.36 13.02 -4.69
N ALA A 23 1.91 12.74 -5.87
CA ALA A 23 3.10 11.90 -5.99
C ALA A 23 4.32 12.52 -5.29
N ALA A 24 4.44 13.86 -5.33
CA ALA A 24 5.53 14.57 -4.67
C ALA A 24 5.42 14.47 -3.14
N ASP A 25 4.22 14.67 -2.61
CA ASP A 25 3.99 14.65 -1.15
C ASP A 25 4.25 13.26 -0.59
N CYS A 26 3.66 12.22 -1.18
CA CYS A 26 3.86 10.85 -0.72
C CYS A 26 5.33 10.44 -0.77
N GLN A 27 6.02 10.69 -1.89
CA GLN A 27 7.43 10.34 -2.03
C GLN A 27 8.31 11.06 -1.03
N TYR A 28 8.08 12.36 -0.81
CA TYR A 28 8.86 13.14 0.13
C TYR A 28 8.65 12.66 1.56
N TRP A 29 7.39 12.55 2.00
CA TRP A 29 7.06 12.24 3.38
C TRP A 29 7.37 10.80 3.76
N GLU A 30 7.17 9.83 2.86
CA GLU A 30 7.54 8.43 3.13
C GLU A 30 9.06 8.23 3.09
N ARG A 31 9.79 8.99 2.27
CA ARG A 31 11.26 9.01 2.33
C ARG A 31 11.79 9.64 3.62
N LEU A 32 11.12 10.67 4.12
CA LEU A 32 11.42 11.25 5.43
C LEU A 32 11.12 10.24 6.55
N LEU A 33 10.00 9.53 6.47
CA LEU A 33 9.68 8.43 7.38
C LEU A 33 10.77 7.35 7.36
N ALA A 34 11.28 6.97 6.18
CA ALA A 34 12.38 6.01 6.05
C ALA A 34 13.64 6.47 6.79
N LYS A 35 14.00 7.75 6.65
CA LYS A 35 15.12 8.37 7.39
C LYS A 35 14.89 8.27 8.90
N GLU A 36 13.71 8.64 9.39
CA GLU A 36 13.42 8.60 10.83
C GLU A 36 13.37 7.17 11.38
N CYS A 37 12.85 6.20 10.62
CA CYS A 37 12.87 4.78 10.97
C CYS A 37 14.33 4.27 11.09
N ARG A 38 15.21 4.69 10.17
CA ARG A 38 16.64 4.35 10.22
C ARG A 38 17.31 4.97 11.45
N LEU A 39 17.02 6.24 11.75
CA LEU A 39 17.55 6.94 12.91
C LEU A 39 17.08 6.29 14.22
N PHE A 40 15.80 5.92 14.31
CA PHE A 40 15.24 5.18 15.44
C PHE A 40 16.02 3.89 15.70
N ARG A 41 16.31 3.11 14.65
CA ARG A 41 17.09 1.87 14.77
C ARG A 41 18.49 2.11 15.32
N LEU A 42 19.17 3.15 14.86
CA LEU A 42 20.52 3.48 15.33
C LEU A 42 20.54 3.91 16.80
N ARG A 43 19.51 4.65 17.24
CA ARG A 43 19.39 5.14 18.63
C ARG A 43 19.02 4.04 19.63
N ASN A 44 18.12 3.13 19.24
CA ASN A 44 17.52 2.16 20.16
C ASN A 44 18.08 0.73 19.99
N ASN A 45 18.94 0.51 19.00
CA ASN A 45 19.50 -0.80 18.66
C ASN A 45 18.43 -1.90 18.38
N HIS A 46 17.22 -1.50 18.00
CA HIS A 46 16.17 -2.40 17.54
C HIS A 46 15.29 -1.71 16.48
N ARG A 47 14.52 -2.50 15.73
CA ARG A 47 13.64 -1.98 14.67
C ARG A 47 12.45 -1.21 15.28
N ILE A 48 11.98 -0.20 14.56
CA ILE A 48 10.73 0.51 14.89
C ILE A 48 9.54 -0.44 14.67
N SER A 49 8.49 -0.31 15.48
CA SER A 49 7.22 -1.01 15.24
C SER A 49 6.44 -0.37 14.10
N VAL A 50 5.56 -1.13 13.45
CA VAL A 50 4.65 -0.64 12.41
C VAL A 50 3.74 0.45 13.00
N ALA A 51 3.26 0.21 14.24
CA ALA A 51 2.45 1.17 14.98
C ALA A 51 3.16 2.51 15.21
N ALA A 52 4.45 2.48 15.59
CA ALA A 52 5.23 3.69 15.83
C ALA A 52 5.56 4.42 14.52
N ALA A 53 5.91 3.69 13.45
CA ALA A 53 6.18 4.27 12.14
C ALA A 53 4.94 4.97 11.56
N SER A 54 3.77 4.33 11.62
CA SER A 54 2.51 4.94 11.16
C SER A 54 2.11 6.15 12.01
N LYS A 55 2.36 6.11 13.33
CA LYS A 55 2.09 7.25 14.21
C LYS A 55 3.02 8.42 13.93
N LEU A 56 4.28 8.16 13.59
CA LEU A 56 5.24 9.19 13.22
C LEU A 56 4.82 9.91 11.93
N LEU A 57 4.40 9.16 10.89
CA LEU A 57 3.86 9.76 9.67
C LEU A 57 2.59 10.58 9.93
N CYS A 58 1.65 10.04 10.71
CA CYS A 58 0.44 10.76 11.12
C CYS A 58 0.78 12.09 11.83
N ASN A 59 1.77 12.11 12.73
CA ASN A 59 2.20 13.33 13.40
C ASN A 59 2.85 14.33 12.42
N MET A 60 3.60 13.85 11.43
CA MET A 60 4.12 14.70 10.35
C MET A 60 2.97 15.35 9.55
N MET A 61 1.95 14.57 9.18
CA MET A 61 0.77 15.07 8.46
C MET A 61 0.01 16.13 9.28
N LEU A 62 -0.20 15.87 10.58
CA LEU A 62 -0.85 16.82 11.50
C LEU A 62 -0.11 18.15 11.58
N GLY A 63 1.22 18.16 11.51
CA GLY A 63 2.03 19.38 11.51
C GLY A 63 1.79 20.29 10.30
N TYR A 64 1.26 19.74 9.20
CA TYR A 64 0.99 20.43 7.95
C TYR A 64 -0.50 20.43 7.57
N ARG A 65 -1.37 20.11 8.54
CA ARG A 65 -2.82 20.03 8.32
C ARG A 65 -3.35 21.37 7.82
N GLY A 66 -4.13 21.33 6.74
CA GLY A 66 -4.71 22.54 6.12
C GLY A 66 -3.76 23.31 5.21
N MET A 67 -2.52 22.85 4.99
CA MET A 67 -1.56 23.46 4.07
C MET A 67 -1.63 22.91 2.64
N GLY A 68 -2.63 22.08 2.33
CA GLY A 68 -2.86 21.56 0.98
C GLY A 68 -2.03 20.33 0.61
N LEU A 69 -1.49 19.59 1.58
CA LEU A 69 -0.93 18.26 1.33
C LEU A 69 -2.02 17.30 0.84
N SER A 70 -1.64 16.36 -0.03
CA SER A 70 -2.52 15.27 -0.46
C SER A 70 -1.79 13.94 -0.34
N VAL A 71 -2.09 13.19 0.71
CA VAL A 71 -1.47 11.91 1.04
C VAL A 71 -2.53 10.96 1.56
N GLY A 72 -2.67 9.80 0.91
CA GLY A 72 -3.33 8.62 1.45
C GLY A 72 -2.37 7.46 1.38
N SER A 73 -1.81 7.05 2.51
CA SER A 73 -0.77 6.01 2.57
C SER A 73 -1.18 4.87 3.49
N MET A 74 -0.85 3.64 3.08
CA MET A 74 -0.95 2.46 3.90
C MET A 74 0.45 2.04 4.31
N ILE A 75 0.68 1.96 5.62
CA ILE A 75 1.93 1.50 6.22
C ILE A 75 1.74 0.03 6.59
N CYS A 76 2.41 -0.85 5.84
CA CYS A 76 2.36 -2.30 5.99
C CYS A 76 3.73 -2.80 6.46
N GLY A 77 3.75 -3.65 7.49
CA GLY A 77 5.00 -4.21 8.01
C GLY A 77 4.79 -5.43 8.87
N TRP A 78 5.91 -5.97 9.35
CA TRP A 78 5.91 -7.05 10.34
C TRP A 78 6.88 -6.70 11.46
N ASP A 79 6.40 -6.76 12.70
CA ASP A 79 7.21 -6.51 13.88
C ASP A 79 6.96 -7.56 14.97
N LYS A 80 7.31 -7.26 16.23
CA LYS A 80 7.16 -8.18 17.35
C LYS A 80 5.71 -8.51 17.70
N GLU A 81 4.77 -7.66 17.30
CA GLU A 81 3.32 -7.86 17.49
C GLU A 81 2.70 -8.64 16.31
N GLY A 82 3.50 -8.96 15.28
CA GLY A 82 3.06 -9.68 14.09
C GLY A 82 2.86 -8.75 12.88
N PRO A 83 2.01 -9.16 11.91
CA PRO A 83 1.69 -8.33 10.75
C PRO A 83 0.86 -7.12 11.17
N GLY A 84 1.28 -5.93 10.72
CA GLY A 84 0.60 -4.67 11.00
C GLY A 84 0.25 -3.92 9.71
N LEU A 85 -0.95 -3.38 9.65
CA LEU A 85 -1.42 -2.53 8.56
C LEU A 85 -2.13 -1.29 9.12
N TYR A 86 -1.70 -0.12 8.66
CA TYR A 86 -2.24 1.17 9.08
C TYR A 86 -2.52 2.08 7.90
N TYR A 87 -3.72 2.63 7.82
CA TYR A 87 -4.03 3.75 6.93
C TYR A 87 -3.68 5.07 7.63
N VAL A 88 -3.03 5.98 6.90
CA VAL A 88 -2.66 7.33 7.32
C VAL A 88 -2.99 8.33 6.20
N ASP A 89 -3.61 9.45 6.54
CA ASP A 89 -3.93 10.51 5.58
C ASP A 89 -3.39 11.90 5.98
N ASP A 90 -3.46 12.85 5.04
CA ASP A 90 -3.08 14.26 5.22
C ASP A 90 -3.95 15.04 6.22
N ASN A 91 -5.11 14.51 6.61
CA ASN A 91 -5.95 15.07 7.67
C ASN A 91 -5.50 14.64 9.08
N GLY A 92 -4.50 13.75 9.17
CA GLY A 92 -4.01 13.18 10.41
C GLY A 92 -4.85 11.99 10.89
N THR A 93 -5.70 11.43 10.04
CA THR A 93 -6.38 10.16 10.31
C THR A 93 -5.33 9.05 10.42
N ARG A 94 -5.50 8.16 11.39
CA ARG A 94 -4.68 6.97 11.52
C ARG A 94 -5.53 5.79 12.00
N LEU A 95 -5.71 4.80 11.14
CA LEU A 95 -6.55 3.64 11.41
C LEU A 95 -5.74 2.37 11.29
N SER A 96 -5.91 1.45 12.25
CA SER A 96 -5.43 0.08 12.10
C SER A 96 -6.56 -0.78 11.55
N GLY A 97 -6.24 -1.73 10.68
CA GLY A 97 -7.23 -2.57 10.05
C GLY A 97 -6.58 -3.72 9.29
N ARG A 98 -7.41 -4.64 8.81
CA ARG A 98 -6.96 -5.85 8.10
C ARG A 98 -6.88 -5.66 6.59
N MET A 99 -7.64 -4.69 6.09
CA MET A 99 -7.77 -4.42 4.67
C MET A 99 -8.10 -2.94 4.49
N PHE A 100 -7.44 -2.32 3.51
CA PHE A 100 -7.68 -0.95 3.10
C PHE A 100 -7.51 -0.84 1.59
N SER A 101 -8.21 0.13 1.01
CA SER A 101 -8.05 0.56 -0.38
C SER A 101 -8.16 2.08 -0.44
N THR A 102 -7.29 2.70 -1.25
CA THR A 102 -7.13 4.16 -1.31
C THR A 102 -6.91 4.63 -2.76
N GLY A 103 -7.01 5.94 -3.01
CA GLY A 103 -7.05 6.52 -4.34
C GLY A 103 -8.45 6.49 -5.00
N CYS A 104 -8.55 6.99 -6.23
CA CYS A 104 -9.82 7.16 -6.95
C CYS A 104 -10.48 5.83 -7.38
N GLY A 105 -9.71 4.76 -7.59
CA GLY A 105 -10.22 3.43 -7.90
C GLY A 105 -10.66 2.59 -6.70
N ASN A 106 -10.69 3.17 -5.49
CA ASN A 106 -10.78 2.38 -4.26
C ASN A 106 -12.07 1.55 -4.13
N SER A 107 -13.21 2.12 -4.51
CA SER A 107 -14.53 1.49 -4.40
C SER A 107 -14.66 0.26 -5.30
N TYR A 108 -14.08 0.31 -6.50
CA TYR A 108 -14.03 -0.83 -7.40
C TYR A 108 -13.14 -1.95 -6.87
N ALA A 109 -11.99 -1.61 -6.29
CA ALA A 109 -11.11 -2.60 -5.66
C ALA A 109 -11.79 -3.26 -4.46
N TYR A 110 -12.43 -2.48 -3.58
CA TYR A 110 -13.21 -3.03 -2.47
C TYR A 110 -14.31 -3.99 -2.97
N GLY A 111 -15.09 -3.62 -3.99
CA GLY A 111 -16.16 -4.46 -4.50
C GLY A 111 -15.70 -5.87 -4.93
N VAL A 112 -14.49 -5.99 -5.47
CA VAL A 112 -13.91 -7.30 -5.82
C VAL A 112 -13.32 -8.00 -4.60
N VAL A 113 -12.47 -7.31 -3.84
CA VAL A 113 -11.75 -7.93 -2.71
C VAL A 113 -12.73 -8.36 -1.62
N ASP A 114 -13.72 -7.53 -1.25
CA ASP A 114 -14.75 -7.85 -0.27
C ASP A 114 -15.55 -9.10 -0.64
N SER A 115 -15.76 -9.33 -1.94
CA SER A 115 -16.54 -10.47 -2.43
C SER A 115 -15.78 -11.81 -2.38
N GLY A 116 -14.45 -11.77 -2.42
CA GLY A 116 -13.60 -12.95 -2.48
C GLY A 116 -12.77 -13.21 -1.23
N TYR A 117 -12.65 -12.24 -0.33
CA TYR A 117 -11.78 -12.34 0.85
C TYR A 117 -12.23 -13.44 1.81
N LYS A 118 -11.27 -14.25 2.24
CA LYS A 118 -11.43 -15.22 3.32
C LYS A 118 -10.20 -15.17 4.22
N GLU A 119 -10.39 -15.55 5.48
CA GLU A 119 -9.31 -15.53 6.47
C GLU A 119 -8.25 -16.61 6.23
N ASP A 120 -8.67 -17.73 5.67
CA ASP A 120 -7.91 -18.95 5.49
C ASP A 120 -7.46 -19.15 4.03
N MET A 121 -7.25 -18.05 3.29
CA MET A 121 -6.76 -18.11 1.91
C MET A 121 -5.34 -18.66 1.84
N THR A 122 -5.09 -19.47 0.83
CA THR A 122 -3.72 -19.75 0.38
C THR A 122 -3.07 -18.47 -0.16
N VAL A 123 -1.74 -18.48 -0.23
CA VAL A 123 -0.98 -17.34 -0.75
C VAL A 123 -1.36 -17.05 -2.20
N GLU A 124 -1.55 -18.10 -2.99
CA GLU A 124 -1.89 -18.05 -4.40
C GLU A 124 -3.29 -17.48 -4.61
N GLU A 125 -4.27 -17.89 -3.79
CA GLU A 125 -5.62 -17.32 -3.82
C GLU A 125 -5.61 -15.83 -3.45
N ALA A 126 -4.81 -15.43 -2.45
CA ALA A 126 -4.69 -14.03 -2.05
C ALA A 126 -4.09 -13.18 -3.18
N TYR A 127 -3.04 -13.67 -3.84
CA TYR A 127 -2.43 -12.98 -4.98
C TYR A 127 -3.41 -12.83 -6.14
N GLU A 128 -4.15 -13.88 -6.50
CA GLU A 128 -5.13 -13.79 -7.58
C GLU A 128 -6.27 -12.82 -7.25
N LEU A 129 -6.76 -12.82 -6.00
CA LEU A 129 -7.79 -11.86 -5.55
C LEU A 129 -7.30 -10.41 -5.63
N ASP A 130 -6.08 -10.14 -5.15
CA ASP A 130 -5.48 -8.81 -5.18
C ASP A 130 -5.23 -8.32 -6.61
N CYS A 131 -4.67 -9.18 -7.48
CA CYS A 131 -4.47 -8.88 -8.90
C CYS A 131 -5.80 -8.55 -9.59
N ARG A 132 -6.82 -9.38 -9.36
CA ARG A 132 -8.16 -9.20 -9.92
C ARG A 132 -8.80 -7.91 -9.41
N GLY A 133 -8.65 -7.59 -8.12
CA GLY A 133 -9.15 -6.34 -7.53
C GLY A 133 -8.59 -5.09 -8.18
N ILE A 134 -7.25 -5.02 -8.33
CA ILE A 134 -6.61 -3.89 -9.00
C ILE A 134 -6.94 -3.85 -10.49
N ALA A 135 -6.92 -4.99 -11.19
CA ALA A 135 -7.25 -5.05 -12.61
C ALA A 135 -8.67 -4.54 -12.90
N HIS A 136 -9.68 -4.97 -12.12
CA HIS A 136 -11.04 -4.45 -12.29
C HIS A 136 -11.18 -2.98 -11.92
N ALA A 137 -10.48 -2.51 -10.89
CA ALA A 137 -10.46 -1.09 -10.55
C ALA A 137 -9.91 -0.24 -11.69
N THR A 138 -8.78 -0.65 -12.27
CA THR A 138 -8.17 0.02 -13.44
C THR A 138 -9.04 -0.08 -14.71
N HIS A 139 -9.87 -1.11 -14.84
CA HIS A 139 -10.79 -1.22 -15.98
C HIS A 139 -11.94 -0.21 -15.92
N ARG A 140 -12.31 0.24 -14.71
CA ARG A 140 -13.46 1.14 -14.48
C ARG A 140 -13.04 2.58 -14.19
N ASP A 141 -11.94 2.79 -13.48
CA ASP A 141 -11.44 4.12 -13.13
C ASP A 141 -10.45 4.64 -14.17
N ALA A 142 -10.78 5.76 -14.83
CA ALA A 142 -9.99 6.35 -15.91
C ALA A 142 -8.61 6.86 -15.47
N TYR A 143 -8.39 7.08 -14.17
CA TYR A 143 -7.11 7.56 -13.62
C TYR A 143 -6.21 6.45 -13.07
N SER A 144 -6.67 5.20 -13.12
CA SER A 144 -5.94 4.02 -12.67
C SER A 144 -5.58 3.13 -13.87
N GLY A 145 -4.32 2.69 -13.95
CA GLY A 145 -3.86 1.83 -15.06
C GLY A 145 -2.35 1.57 -15.00
N GLY A 146 -1.80 1.07 -16.10
CA GLY A 146 -0.39 0.70 -16.21
C GLY A 146 -0.17 -0.75 -15.78
N SER A 147 0.64 -0.96 -14.75
CA SER A 147 0.97 -2.30 -14.24
C SER A 147 0.58 -2.48 -12.77
N VAL A 148 0.13 -3.68 -12.40
CA VAL A 148 -0.04 -4.10 -11.01
C VAL A 148 1.32 -4.41 -10.44
N ASN A 149 1.73 -3.71 -9.37
CA ASN A 149 2.93 -4.05 -8.60
C ASN A 149 2.51 -4.69 -7.28
N MET A 150 2.82 -5.97 -7.11
CA MET A 150 2.39 -6.74 -5.93
C MET A 150 3.58 -7.06 -5.02
N TYR A 151 3.34 -6.94 -3.71
CA TYR A 151 4.29 -7.27 -2.67
C TYR A 151 3.64 -8.16 -1.63
N ARG A 152 4.43 -9.05 -1.04
CA ARG A 152 4.01 -9.85 0.12
C ARG A 152 4.89 -9.51 1.30
N MET A 153 4.27 -9.12 2.40
CA MET A 153 4.94 -8.96 3.69
C MET A 153 5.02 -10.31 4.41
N ARG A 154 6.20 -10.61 4.98
CA ARG A 154 6.45 -11.78 5.83
C ARG A 154 7.24 -11.34 7.07
N GLU A 155 7.39 -12.23 8.04
CA GLU A 155 8.18 -11.98 9.25
C GLU A 155 9.65 -11.63 8.94
N ASP A 156 10.21 -12.25 7.90
CA ASP A 156 11.59 -12.03 7.46
C ASP A 156 11.77 -10.85 6.48
N GLY A 157 10.67 -10.14 6.18
CA GLY A 157 10.66 -8.95 5.32
C GLY A 157 9.69 -9.09 4.16
N TRP A 158 9.62 -8.06 3.32
CA TRP A 158 8.80 -8.10 2.12
C TRP A 158 9.53 -8.75 0.94
N ILE A 159 8.74 -9.34 0.04
CA ILE A 159 9.19 -9.74 -1.29
C ILE A 159 8.33 -9.05 -2.35
N LYS A 160 8.95 -8.66 -3.46
CA LYS A 160 8.22 -8.23 -4.66
C LYS A 160 7.74 -9.49 -5.39
N VAL A 161 6.42 -9.64 -5.52
CA VAL A 161 5.78 -10.82 -6.09
C VAL A 161 5.78 -10.73 -7.61
N CYS A 162 5.22 -9.65 -8.15
CA CYS A 162 5.16 -9.44 -9.59
C CYS A 162 5.06 -7.96 -9.97
N LYS A 163 5.23 -7.71 -11.27
CA LYS A 163 4.84 -6.50 -11.98
C LYS A 163 4.16 -6.94 -13.28
N GLU A 164 2.84 -6.96 -13.31
CA GLU A 164 2.07 -7.45 -14.46
C GLU A 164 1.33 -6.31 -15.17
N ASP A 165 1.30 -6.35 -16.50
CA ASP A 165 0.53 -5.38 -17.29
C ASP A 165 -0.97 -5.61 -17.10
N VAL A 166 -1.69 -4.54 -16.81
CA VAL A 166 -3.14 -4.60 -16.54
C VAL A 166 -3.92 -5.04 -17.78
N SER A 167 -3.49 -4.65 -18.98
CA SER A 167 -4.18 -5.03 -20.21
C SER A 167 -4.09 -6.53 -20.43
N GLU A 168 -2.90 -7.12 -20.24
CA GLU A 168 -2.70 -8.57 -20.32
C GLU A 168 -3.55 -9.32 -19.29
N LEU A 169 -3.61 -8.82 -18.05
CA LEU A 169 -4.45 -9.39 -16.99
C LEU A 169 -5.94 -9.38 -17.37
N ILE A 170 -6.45 -8.25 -17.88
CA ILE A 170 -7.85 -8.13 -18.28
C ILE A 170 -8.17 -9.06 -19.45
N HIS A 171 -7.26 -9.20 -20.44
CA HIS A 171 -7.44 -10.16 -21.52
C HIS A 171 -7.49 -11.61 -21.01
N ARG A 172 -6.56 -11.99 -20.12
CA ARG A 172 -6.52 -13.32 -19.47
C ARG A 172 -7.82 -13.62 -18.73
N TYR A 173 -8.36 -12.65 -17.98
CA TYR A 173 -9.60 -12.83 -17.23
C TYR A 173 -10.84 -12.87 -18.13
N ARG A 174 -10.84 -12.19 -19.28
CA ARG A 174 -11.93 -12.30 -20.25
C ARG A 174 -11.96 -13.66 -20.95
N GLU A 175 -10.81 -14.21 -21.31
CA GLU A 175 -10.72 -15.53 -21.95
C GLU A 175 -11.19 -16.64 -21.01
N GLY A 176 -10.92 -16.54 -19.70
CA GLY A 176 -11.40 -17.51 -18.71
C GLY A 176 -12.90 -17.42 -18.36
N MET A 177 -13.62 -16.42 -18.89
CA MET A 177 -15.06 -16.23 -18.67
C MET A 177 -15.96 -16.83 -19.77
N PHE A 178 -15.36 -17.33 -20.87
CA PHE A 178 -16.08 -17.93 -22.00
C PHE A 178 -15.64 -19.37 -22.28
#